data_AF-X1N5E7-F1
#
_entry.id   AF-X1N5E7-F1
#
_cell.length_a   1.000
_cell.length_b   1.000
_cell.length_c   1.000
_cell.angle_alpha   90.00
_cell.angle_beta   90.00
_cell.angle_gamma   90.00
#
_symmetry.space_group_name_H-M   'P 1'
#
loop_
_entity.id
_entity.type
_entity.pdbx_description
1 polymer ?
#
loop_
_entity_poly.entity_id
_entity_poly.type
_entity_poly.pdbx_seq_one_letter_code
_entity_poly.pdbx_strand_id
1 'polypeptide(L)'
;MPSLAQTMAAPVPKVFAIEKQNSKIIPTQIIVDNEAGLAPRVITIQDEFIPAASNGVDIPGLTTIDRLSITVDNGGWATIAAEALKELEILGQLQVAIDAAGGAGDATIVTISWGFE
;
A
#
# COMPACT_ATOMS: atom_id res chain seq x y z
N MET A 1 -16.74 -5.02 -5.08
CA MET A 1 -15.62 -4.41 -4.34
C MET A 1 -14.69 -3.81 -5.38
N PRO A 2 -14.33 -2.52 -5.28
CA PRO A 2 -13.35 -1.92 -6.17
C PRO A 2 -11.99 -2.60 -6.08
N SER A 3 -11.26 -2.59 -7.19
CA SER A 3 -9.88 -3.05 -7.27
C SER A 3 -9.11 -2.19 -8.27
N LEU A 4 -7.81 -2.08 -8.04
CA LEU A 4 -6.90 -1.34 -8.90
C LEU A 4 -5.55 -2.03 -8.96
N ALA A 5 -5.07 -2.24 -10.18
CA ALA A 5 -3.73 -2.73 -10.46
C ALA A 5 -2.85 -1.55 -10.89
N GLN A 6 -1.68 -1.41 -10.29
CA GLN A 6 -0.72 -0.37 -10.65
C GLN A 6 0.68 -0.94 -10.74
N THR A 7 1.42 -0.44 -11.72
CA THR A 7 2.86 -0.65 -11.81
C THR A 7 3.57 0.22 -10.79
N MET A 8 4.29 -0.42 -9.88
CA MET A 8 5.08 0.19 -8.84
C MET A 8 6.51 0.41 -9.34
N ALA A 9 7.03 1.62 -9.10
CA ALA A 9 8.42 1.96 -9.36
C ALA A 9 8.91 2.84 -8.21
N ALA A 10 10.03 2.44 -7.60
CA ALA A 10 10.68 3.26 -6.58
C ALA A 10 11.18 4.59 -7.18
N PRO A 11 11.26 5.66 -6.38
CA PRO A 11 10.92 5.74 -4.95
C PRO A 11 9.52 6.31 -4.68
N VAL A 12 8.62 6.35 -5.67
CA VAL A 12 7.35 7.10 -5.56
C VAL A 12 6.23 6.18 -5.09
N PRO A 13 5.66 6.39 -3.88
CA PRO A 13 4.49 5.64 -3.43
C PRO A 13 3.29 5.90 -4.34
N LYS A 14 2.39 4.92 -4.40
CA LYS A 14 1.16 5.02 -5.17
C LYS A 14 -0.05 4.95 -4.26
N VAL A 15 -1.04 5.78 -4.58
CA VAL A 15 -2.25 5.93 -3.79
C VAL A 15 -3.38 5.09 -4.37
N PHE A 16 -4.12 4.41 -3.49
CA PHE A 16 -5.27 3.57 -3.81
C PHE A 16 -6.50 4.07 -3.03
N ALA A 17 -7.69 3.61 -3.42
CA ALA A 17 -8.93 3.90 -2.71
C ALA A 17 -9.26 5.41 -2.55
N ILE A 18 -9.01 6.22 -3.58
CA ILE A 18 -9.24 7.67 -3.56
C ILE A 18 -10.71 8.07 -3.73
N GLU A 19 -11.60 7.12 -4.00
CA GLU A 19 -12.98 7.40 -4.40
C GLU A 19 -13.84 7.94 -3.25
N LYS A 20 -13.47 7.66 -2.00
CA LYS A 20 -14.24 8.03 -0.81
C LYS A 20 -13.33 8.56 0.30
N GLN A 21 -13.34 9.88 0.47
CA GLN A 21 -12.57 10.54 1.54
C GLN A 21 -13.15 10.20 2.93
N ASN A 22 -12.27 10.13 3.93
CA ASN A 22 -12.61 9.92 5.36
C ASN A 22 -13.46 8.67 5.63
N SER A 23 -13.27 7.59 4.88
CA SER A 23 -13.91 6.30 5.12
C SER A 23 -12.89 5.28 5.57
N LYS A 24 -13.30 4.32 6.40
CA LYS A 24 -12.42 3.22 6.78
C LYS A 24 -12.20 2.34 5.54
N ILE A 25 -10.94 2.17 5.14
CA ILE A 25 -10.56 1.33 4.00
C ILE A 25 -10.10 -0.02 4.56
N ILE A 26 -10.73 -1.09 4.08
CA ILE A 26 -10.40 -2.47 4.44
C ILE A 26 -9.89 -3.19 3.19
N PRO A 27 -8.59 -3.47 3.07
CA PRO A 27 -8.05 -4.29 2.00
C PRO A 27 -8.64 -5.70 2.07
N THR A 28 -9.21 -6.18 0.96
CA THR A 28 -9.83 -7.51 0.87
C THR A 28 -8.98 -8.48 0.05
N GLN A 29 -8.08 -7.99 -0.78
CA GLN A 29 -7.12 -8.81 -1.50
C GLN A 29 -5.92 -7.97 -1.89
N ILE A 30 -4.73 -8.55 -1.77
CA ILE A 30 -3.50 -7.97 -2.30
C ILE A 30 -2.84 -9.02 -3.17
N ILE A 31 -2.50 -8.65 -4.40
CA ILE A 31 -1.71 -9.46 -5.32
C ILE A 31 -0.48 -8.64 -5.67
N VAL A 32 0.69 -9.23 -5.46
CA VAL A 32 1.97 -8.66 -5.86
C VAL A 32 2.55 -9.58 -6.92
N ASP A 33 2.78 -9.05 -8.09
CA ASP A 33 3.39 -9.75 -9.22
C ASP A 33 4.77 -9.15 -9.51
N ASN A 34 5.80 -9.92 -9.20
CA ASN A 34 7.20 -9.59 -9.43
C ASN A 34 7.82 -10.55 -10.48
N GLU A 35 7.03 -11.13 -11.37
CA GLU A 35 7.51 -12.08 -12.38
C GLU A 35 8.51 -11.43 -13.34
N ALA A 36 8.23 -10.20 -13.76
CA ALA A 36 9.12 -9.39 -14.60
C ALA A 36 10.20 -8.63 -13.80
N GLY A 37 10.26 -8.82 -12.48
CA GLY A 37 11.25 -8.20 -11.62
C GLY A 37 12.67 -8.68 -11.94
N LEU A 38 13.66 -7.88 -11.57
CA LEU A 38 15.08 -8.24 -11.68
C LEU A 38 15.71 -8.53 -10.31
N ALA A 39 15.01 -8.17 -9.23
CA ALA A 39 15.42 -8.41 -7.85
C ALA A 39 14.20 -8.75 -6.96
N PRO A 40 14.43 -9.35 -5.78
CA PRO A 40 13.40 -9.43 -4.74
C PRO A 40 12.93 -8.03 -4.34
N ARG A 41 11.64 -7.89 -4.06
CA ARG A 41 10.99 -6.62 -3.78
C ARG A 41 10.27 -6.63 -2.45
N VAL A 42 10.38 -5.51 -1.73
CA VAL A 42 9.61 -5.28 -0.50
C VAL A 42 8.53 -4.25 -0.80
N ILE A 43 7.28 -4.70 -0.72
CA ILE A 43 6.10 -3.86 -0.86
C ILE A 43 5.59 -3.53 0.54
N THR A 44 5.43 -2.24 0.83
CA THR A 44 4.90 -1.77 2.11
C THR A 44 3.57 -1.07 1.88
N ILE A 45 2.53 -1.56 2.54
CA ILE A 45 1.25 -0.88 2.64
C ILE A 45 1.35 0.11 3.79
N GLN A 46 1.03 1.37 3.50
CA GLN A 46 1.13 2.45 4.46
C GLN A 46 -0.22 3.17 4.59
N ASP A 47 -0.41 3.72 5.78
CA ASP A 47 -1.52 4.59 6.15
C ASP A 47 -0.98 6.01 6.26
N GLU A 48 -1.37 6.88 5.33
CA GLU A 48 -0.98 8.28 5.33
C GLU A 48 -2.09 9.15 5.91
N PHE A 49 -1.79 9.89 6.98
CA PHE A 49 -2.76 10.73 7.65
C PHE A 49 -2.11 11.93 8.33
N ILE A 50 -2.95 12.91 8.69
CA ILE A 50 -2.54 14.05 9.51
C ILE A 50 -3.02 13.75 10.94
N PRO A 51 -2.11 13.54 11.91
CA PRO A 51 -2.49 13.29 13.30
C PRO A 51 -3.31 14.43 13.89
N ALA A 52 -4.21 14.10 14.82
CA ALA A 52 -4.97 15.10 15.55
C ALA A 52 -4.05 15.97 16.41
N ALA A 53 -4.24 17.29 16.35
CA ALA A 53 -3.58 18.25 17.22
C ALA A 53 -4.40 18.46 18.51
N SER A 54 -3.74 18.62 19.64
CA SER A 54 -4.38 19.15 20.85
C SER A 54 -4.68 20.64 20.71
N ASN A 55 -5.64 21.15 21.49
CA ASN A 55 -6.04 22.56 21.41
C ASN A 55 -4.87 23.51 21.70
N GLY A 56 -4.64 24.47 20.80
CA GLY A 56 -3.58 25.47 20.91
C GLY A 56 -2.19 25.00 20.47
N VAL A 57 -2.07 23.80 19.90
CA VAL A 57 -0.83 23.29 19.30
C VAL A 57 -0.95 23.33 17.78
N ASP A 58 0.17 23.60 17.10
CA ASP A 58 0.23 23.57 15.64
C ASP A 58 -0.19 22.21 15.08
N ILE A 59 -0.84 22.23 13.91
CA ILE A 59 -1.29 21.01 13.24
C ILE A 59 -0.06 20.16 12.89
N PRO A 60 0.00 18.89 13.31
CA PRO A 60 1.08 17.98 12.94
C PRO A 60 1.23 17.87 11.41
N GLY A 61 2.45 17.60 10.95
CA GLY A 61 2.69 17.32 9.54
C GLY A 61 2.02 16.03 9.07
N LEU A 62 1.92 15.88 7.75
CA LEU A 62 1.52 14.63 7.11
C LEU A 62 2.46 13.51 7.58
N THR A 63 1.88 12.42 8.08
CA THR A 63 2.61 11.31 8.67
C THR A 63 2.18 10.01 7.99
N THR A 64 3.13 9.09 7.82
CA THR A 64 2.92 7.80 7.19
C THR A 64 3.27 6.69 8.19
N ILE A 65 2.38 5.72 8.36
CA ILE A 65 2.63 4.53 9.18
C ILE A 65 2.64 3.29 8.30
N ASP A 66 3.69 2.50 8.39
CA ASP A 66 3.77 1.20 7.73
C ASP A 66 2.89 0.19 8.47
N ARG A 67 1.97 -0.44 7.73
CA ARG A 67 0.98 -1.37 8.29
C ARG A 67 1.27 -2.82 7.96
N LEU A 68 1.75 -3.08 6.75
CA LEU A 68 2.09 -4.42 6.29
C LEU A 68 3.26 -4.34 5.31
N SER A 69 4.28 -5.17 5.50
CA SER A 69 5.38 -5.35 4.55
C SER A 69 5.35 -6.77 4.00
N ILE A 70 5.51 -6.88 2.68
CA ILE A 70 5.48 -8.13 1.94
C ILE A 70 6.76 -8.21 1.13
N THR A 71 7.54 -9.25 1.35
CA THR A 71 8.70 -9.56 0.51
C THR A 71 8.29 -10.56 -0.55
N VAL A 72 8.57 -10.24 -1.82
CA VAL A 72 8.33 -11.13 -2.95
C VAL A 72 9.65 -11.36 -3.67
N ASP A 73 9.99 -12.62 -3.88
CA ASP A 73 11.23 -13.00 -4.57
C ASP A 73 11.18 -12.60 -6.06
N ASN A 74 12.36 -12.60 -6.70
CA ASN A 74 12.47 -12.40 -8.14
C ASN A 74 11.78 -13.56 -8.90
N GLY A 75 10.98 -13.23 -9.92
CA GLY A 75 10.24 -14.23 -10.72
C GLY A 75 9.04 -14.81 -9.97
N GLY A 76 8.71 -14.24 -8.81
CA GLY A 76 7.66 -14.70 -7.92
C GLY A 76 6.43 -13.81 -7.95
N TRP A 77 5.36 -14.34 -7.37
CA TRP A 77 4.15 -13.60 -7.06
C TRP A 77 3.65 -14.01 -5.68
N ALA A 78 2.97 -13.09 -5.01
CA ALA A 78 2.34 -13.33 -3.72
C ALA A 78 0.88 -12.90 -3.78
N THR A 79 -0.01 -13.71 -3.23
CA THR A 79 -1.41 -13.34 -3.03
C THR A 79 -1.76 -13.44 -1.57
N ILE A 80 -2.32 -12.37 -1.03
CA ILE A 80 -2.85 -12.29 0.32
C ILE A 80 -4.36 -12.18 0.23
N ALA A 81 -5.05 -13.19 0.76
CA ALA A 81 -6.50 -13.27 0.77
C ALA A 81 -7.10 -12.45 1.92
N ALA A 82 -8.38 -12.11 1.77
CA ALA A 82 -9.15 -11.31 2.73
C ALA A 82 -9.00 -11.76 4.18
N GLU A 83 -8.91 -13.07 4.43
CA GLU A 83 -8.84 -13.62 5.78
C GLU A 83 -7.62 -13.16 6.56
N ALA A 84 -6.48 -13.01 5.89
CA ALA A 84 -5.25 -12.51 6.48
C ALA A 84 -5.23 -10.97 6.63
N LEU A 85 -6.22 -10.28 6.04
CA LEU A 85 -6.33 -8.81 6.01
C LEU A 85 -7.47 -8.27 6.86
N LYS A 86 -8.22 -9.14 7.56
CA LYS A 86 -9.40 -8.74 8.36
C LYS A 86 -9.07 -7.72 9.45
N GLU A 87 -7.85 -7.74 9.98
CA GLU A 87 -7.39 -6.81 11.03
C GLU A 87 -6.66 -5.59 10.46
N LEU A 88 -6.46 -5.52 9.15
CA LEU A 88 -5.78 -4.41 8.49
C LEU A 88 -6.80 -3.30 8.17
N GLU A 89 -6.84 -2.30 9.03
CA GLU A 89 -7.69 -1.12 8.87
C GLU A 89 -6.86 0.11 8.55
N ILE A 90 -7.21 0.80 7.46
CA ILE A 90 -6.58 2.05 7.05
C ILE A 90 -7.60 3.17 7.28
N LEU A 91 -7.23 4.15 8.11
CA LEU A 91 -8.10 5.25 8.53
C LEU A 91 -7.83 6.54 7.78
N GLY A 92 -6.59 6.73 7.31
CA GLY A 92 -6.20 7.81 6.43
C GLY A 92 -6.30 7.39 4.97
N GLN A 93 -5.21 7.64 4.24
CA GLN A 93 -5.07 7.34 2.84
C GLN A 93 -4.28 6.03 2.66
N LEU A 94 -4.87 5.09 1.92
CA LEU A 94 -4.17 3.87 1.51
C LEU A 94 -3.11 4.21 0.46
N GLN A 95 -1.85 4.04 0.81
CA GLN A 95 -0.73 4.14 -0.11
C GLN A 95 0.13 2.87 -0.07
N VAL A 96 0.83 2.62 -1.16
CA VAL A 96 1.77 1.51 -1.29
C VAL A 96 3.12 2.08 -1.68
N ALA A 97 4.16 1.71 -0.95
CA ALA A 97 5.54 1.99 -1.28
C ALA A 97 6.25 0.70 -1.72
N ILE A 98 7.26 0.85 -2.56
CA ILE A 98 8.17 -0.22 -2.97
C ILE A 98 9.59 0.20 -2.62
N ASP A 99 10.41 -0.76 -2.21
CA ASP A 99 11.80 -0.54 -1.87
C ASP A 99 12.63 0.00 -3.05
N ALA A 100 13.64 0.81 -2.72
CA ALA A 100 14.55 1.40 -3.70
C ALA A 100 15.54 0.39 -4.31
N ALA A 101 15.49 -0.89 -3.93
CA ALA A 101 16.55 -1.87 -4.15
C ALA A 101 16.69 -2.37 -5.61
N GLY A 102 15.87 -1.89 -6.55
CA GLY A 102 15.95 -2.32 -7.95
C GLY A 102 16.20 -1.18 -8.91
N GLY A 103 17.04 -1.48 -9.91
CA GLY A 103 17.43 -0.54 -10.96
C GLY A 103 16.27 -0.15 -11.88
N ALA A 104 16.55 0.75 -12.82
CA ALA A 104 15.59 1.12 -13.84
C ALA A 104 15.14 -0.12 -14.64
N GLY A 105 13.82 -0.37 -14.70
CA GLY A 105 13.22 -1.52 -15.38
C GLY A 105 12.72 -2.64 -14.46
N ASP A 106 12.94 -2.53 -13.15
CA ASP A 106 12.52 -3.52 -12.17
C ASP A 106 11.14 -3.15 -11.59
N ALA A 107 10.13 -3.21 -12.44
CA ALA A 107 8.77 -2.80 -12.12
C ALA A 107 7.93 -3.98 -11.62
N THR A 108 7.26 -3.80 -10.49
CA THR A 108 6.37 -4.80 -9.88
C THR A 108 4.92 -4.35 -10.04
N ILE A 109 4.01 -5.25 -10.38
CA ILE A 109 2.59 -4.92 -10.44
C ILE A 109 1.95 -5.25 -9.11
N VAL A 110 1.28 -4.27 -8.50
CA VAL A 110 0.52 -4.46 -7.27
C VAL A 110 -0.95 -4.23 -7.57
N THR A 111 -1.77 -5.23 -7.25
CA THR A 111 -3.22 -5.14 -7.31
C THR A 111 -3.78 -5.17 -5.90
N ILE A 112 -4.58 -4.17 -5.55
CA ILE A 112 -5.30 -4.14 -4.28
C ILE A 112 -6.78 -4.08 -4.57
N SER A 113 -7.55 -4.91 -3.84
CA SER A 113 -9.01 -4.81 -3.75
C SER A 113 -9.38 -4.33 -2.37
N TRP A 114 -10.42 -3.50 -2.25
CA TRP A 114 -10.85 -2.93 -0.98
C TRP A 114 -12.36 -2.84 -0.82
N GLY A 115 -12.79 -2.72 0.42
CA GLY A 115 -14.12 -2.30 0.83
C GLY A 115 -14.04 -1.00 1.64
N PHE A 116 -15.19 -0.32 1.74
CA PHE A 116 -15.37 0.81 2.65
C PHE A 116 -16.35 0.41 3.74
N GLU A 117 -16.06 0.84 4.97
CA GLU A 117 -17.02 0.84 6.08
C GLU A 117 -17.37 2.29 6.46
#